data_AF-A0A8B6MCX0-F1
#
_entry.id   AF-A0A8B6MCX0-F1
#
_cell.length_a   1.000
_cell.length_b   1.000
_cell.length_c   1.000
_cell.angle_alpha   90.00
_cell.angle_beta   90.00
_cell.angle_gamma   90.00
#
_symmetry.space_group_name_H-M   'P 1'
#
loop_
_entity.id
_entity.type
_entity.pdbx_description
1 polymer ?
#
loop_
_entity_poly.entity_id
_entity_poly.type
_entity_poly.pdbx_seq_one_letter_code
_entity_poly.pdbx_strand_id
1 'polypeptide(L)'
;MKAKATALMLADLGVTKSHSRPYTSNDNPFSESHFKTLKYQPQFPQRFGCIEDAKTFCRCFFDWYNRDHHHAGIGLMTPDQVHYGQADEVYAARQTILDRAFHSNPERFVKKPPEPPLKPTAAWINPPTKRLQIQA
;
A
#
# COMPACT_ATOMS: atom_id res chain seq x y z
N MET A 1 -9.49 27.51 -23.05
CA MET A 1 -8.29 27.43 -22.19
C MET A 1 -7.27 26.51 -22.84
N LYS A 2 -5.99 26.89 -22.94
CA LYS A 2 -4.91 25.97 -23.33
C LYS A 2 -4.31 25.37 -22.06
N ALA A 3 -4.24 24.04 -21.99
CA ALA A 3 -3.52 23.37 -20.91
C ALA A 3 -2.02 23.67 -21.04
N LYS A 4 -1.35 23.93 -19.91
CA LYS A 4 0.11 24.00 -19.84
C LYS A 4 0.70 22.63 -20.19
N ALA A 5 1.85 22.61 -20.86
CA ALA A 5 2.54 21.36 -21.14
C ALA A 5 2.87 20.64 -19.82
N THR A 6 2.53 19.36 -19.70
CA THR A 6 2.70 18.56 -18.47
C THR A 6 4.13 18.65 -17.92
N ALA A 7 5.14 18.64 -18.79
CA ALA A 7 6.54 18.75 -18.38
C ALA A 7 6.85 20.07 -17.65
N LEU A 8 6.23 21.18 -18.06
CA LEU A 8 6.41 22.47 -17.40
C LEU A 8 5.61 22.53 -16.09
N MET A 9 4.43 21.92 -16.03
CA MET A 9 3.67 21.82 -14.77
C MET A 9 4.44 21.02 -13.71
N LEU A 10 5.05 19.89 -14.08
CA LEU A 10 5.86 19.09 -13.16
C LEU A 10 7.09 19.87 -12.66
N ALA A 11 7.73 20.65 -13.54
CA ALA A 11 8.85 21.51 -13.17
C ALA A 11 8.45 22.58 -12.14
N ASP A 12 7.31 23.27 -12.36
CA ASP A 12 6.78 24.24 -11.40
C ASP A 12 6.52 23.61 -10.02
N LEU A 13 6.02 22.36 -9.99
CA LEU A 13 5.70 21.64 -8.77
C LEU A 13 6.93 20.98 -8.11
N GLY A 14 8.13 21.13 -8.70
CA GLY A 14 9.34 20.48 -8.20
C GLY A 14 9.32 18.94 -8.32
N VAL A 15 8.48 18.40 -9.20
CA VAL A 15 8.33 16.94 -9.38
C VAL A 15 9.33 16.45 -10.43
N THR A 16 10.30 15.65 -9.98
CA THR A 16 11.26 14.98 -10.87
C THR A 16 10.57 13.92 -11.72
N LYS A 17 10.82 13.94 -13.03
CA LYS A 17 10.31 12.93 -13.96
C LYS A 17 11.22 11.71 -13.96
N SER A 18 10.65 10.54 -13.73
CA SER A 18 11.27 9.26 -14.07
C SER A 18 10.56 8.67 -15.30
N HIS A 19 11.33 8.03 -16.18
CA HIS A 19 10.81 7.38 -17.37
C HIS A 19 11.12 5.89 -17.32
N SER A 20 10.10 5.05 -17.46
CA SER A 20 10.25 3.61 -17.67
C SER A 20 10.86 3.35 -19.05
N ARG A 21 11.49 2.18 -19.21
CA ARG A 21 11.98 1.75 -20.52
C ARG A 21 10.79 1.55 -21.48
N PRO A 22 10.94 1.90 -22.77
CA PRO A 22 9.92 1.61 -23.76
C PRO A 22 9.49 0.13 -23.71
N TYR A 23 8.18 -0.11 -23.77
CA TYR A 23 7.57 -1.45 -23.83
C TYR A 23 7.90 -2.38 -22.66
N THR A 24 8.25 -1.84 -21.48
CA THR A 24 8.61 -2.63 -20.31
C THR A 24 7.62 -2.40 -19.15
N SER A 25 6.55 -3.21 -19.11
CA SER A 25 5.50 -3.10 -18.07
C SER A 25 6.02 -3.36 -16.65
N ASN A 26 7.03 -4.21 -16.50
CA ASN A 26 7.64 -4.53 -15.21
C ASN A 26 8.39 -3.35 -14.56
N ASP A 27 8.55 -2.22 -15.26
CA ASP A 27 9.07 -0.98 -14.67
C ASP A 27 7.97 -0.20 -13.90
N ASN A 28 6.72 -0.65 -13.90
CA ASN A 28 5.60 -0.10 -13.12
C ASN A 28 4.80 -1.17 -12.34
N PRO A 29 5.48 -2.08 -11.60
CA PRO A 29 4.85 -3.26 -11.03
C PRO A 29 3.80 -2.91 -9.96
N PHE A 30 3.96 -1.79 -9.26
CA PHE A 30 3.01 -1.34 -8.25
C PHE A 30 1.67 -0.92 -8.85
N SER A 31 1.67 -0.14 -9.93
CA SER A 31 0.41 0.27 -10.59
C SER A 31 -0.29 -0.93 -11.21
N GLU A 32 0.45 -1.84 -11.86
CA GLU A 32 -0.11 -3.06 -12.45
C GLU A 32 -0.74 -3.96 -11.39
N SER A 33 -0.06 -4.17 -10.26
CA SER A 33 -0.63 -4.91 -9.14
C SER A 33 -1.90 -4.25 -8.60
N HIS A 34 -1.92 -2.92 -8.52
CA HIS A 34 -3.08 -2.19 -8.03
C HIS A 34 -4.27 -2.29 -9.00
N PHE A 35 -4.03 -2.19 -10.32
CA PHE A 35 -5.06 -2.43 -11.33
C PHE A 35 -5.63 -3.84 -11.28
N LYS A 36 -4.78 -4.84 -11.03
CA LYS A 36 -5.23 -6.20 -10.78
C LYS A 36 -6.15 -6.26 -9.56
N THR A 37 -5.74 -5.67 -8.43
CA THR A 37 -6.57 -5.67 -7.21
C THR A 37 -7.94 -5.04 -7.44
N LEU A 38 -8.00 -3.89 -8.13
CA LEU A 38 -9.26 -3.25 -8.51
C LEU A 38 -10.16 -4.18 -9.32
N LYS A 39 -9.62 -4.82 -10.37
CA LYS A 39 -10.39 -5.66 -11.32
C LYS A 39 -10.84 -6.99 -10.74
N TYR A 40 -10.11 -7.52 -9.75
CA TYR A 40 -10.40 -8.80 -9.12
C TYR A 40 -11.32 -8.68 -7.90
N GLN A 41 -11.68 -7.45 -7.52
CA GLN A 41 -12.64 -7.23 -6.46
C GLN A 41 -14.03 -7.74 -6.90
N PRO A 42 -14.79 -8.46 -6.03
CA PRO A 42 -16.02 -9.15 -6.45
C PRO A 42 -17.13 -8.28 -7.06
N GLN A 43 -17.18 -6.99 -6.71
CA GLN A 43 -18.17 -6.03 -7.20
C GLN A 43 -17.72 -5.31 -8.49
N PHE A 44 -16.49 -5.57 -8.97
CA PHE A 44 -16.02 -4.98 -10.22
C PHE A 44 -16.89 -5.49 -11.38
N PRO A 45 -17.57 -4.61 -12.12
CA PRO A 45 -18.53 -5.04 -13.12
C PRO A 45 -17.82 -5.57 -14.37
N GLN A 46 -18.50 -6.44 -15.12
CA GLN A 46 -18.00 -6.90 -16.42
C GLN A 46 -17.84 -5.74 -17.40
N ARG A 47 -18.74 -4.74 -17.34
CA ARG A 47 -18.73 -3.50 -18.11
C ARG A 47 -19.39 -2.38 -17.31
N PHE A 48 -18.86 -1.16 -17.43
CA PHE A 48 -19.55 0.05 -16.96
C PHE A 48 -20.53 0.54 -18.04
N GLY A 49 -21.68 1.10 -17.63
CA GLY A 49 -22.66 1.66 -18.55
C GLY A 49 -22.21 3.00 -19.13
N CYS A 50 -21.54 3.82 -18.31
CA CYS A 50 -20.91 5.07 -18.71
C CYS A 50 -19.68 5.41 -17.86
N ILE A 51 -19.02 6.54 -18.15
CA ILE A 51 -17.85 7.00 -17.39
C ILE A 51 -18.24 7.46 -15.98
N GLU A 52 -19.46 7.93 -15.78
CA GLU A 52 -19.99 8.35 -14.48
C GLU A 52 -20.14 7.15 -13.54
N ASP A 53 -20.57 6.00 -14.05
CA ASP A 53 -20.61 4.73 -13.30
C ASP A 53 -19.20 4.33 -12.86
N ALA A 54 -18.24 4.38 -13.80
CA ALA A 54 -16.85 4.04 -13.53
C ALA A 54 -16.24 4.96 -12.46
N LYS A 55 -16.48 6.28 -12.55
CA LYS A 55 -16.02 7.25 -11.56
C LYS A 55 -16.64 7.00 -10.18
N THR A 56 -17.94 6.70 -10.13
CA THR A 56 -18.63 6.44 -8.87
C THR A 56 -18.12 5.17 -8.22
N PHE A 57 -17.98 4.08 -8.98
CA PHE A 57 -17.39 2.84 -8.50
C PHE A 57 -15.96 3.06 -7.98
N CYS A 58 -15.09 3.69 -8.78
CA CYS A 58 -13.69 3.90 -8.42
C CYS A 58 -13.53 4.77 -7.17
N ARG A 59 -14.36 5.79 -6.97
CA ARG A 59 -14.34 6.59 -5.73
C ARG A 59 -14.61 5.73 -4.50
N CYS A 60 -15.72 4.99 -4.51
CA CYS A 60 -16.06 4.09 -3.41
C CYS A 60 -14.98 3.04 -3.17
N PHE A 61 -14.42 2.47 -4.25
CA PHE A 61 -13.34 1.50 -4.16
C PHE A 61 -12.09 2.09 -3.51
N PHE A 62 -11.63 3.27 -3.93
CA PHE A 62 -10.40 3.86 -3.38
C PHE A 62 -10.58 4.36 -1.95
N ASP A 63 -11.76 4.86 -1.58
CA ASP A 63 -12.07 5.20 -0.20
C ASP A 63 -11.95 3.95 0.69
N TRP A 64 -12.62 2.87 0.31
CA TRP A 64 -12.54 1.59 1.03
C TRP A 64 -11.12 1.02 1.05
N TYR A 65 -10.44 0.96 -0.10
CA TYR A 65 -9.10 0.37 -0.24
C TYR A 65 -8.08 1.06 0.65
N ASN A 66 -8.15 2.40 0.72
CA ASN A 66 -7.18 3.21 1.46
C ASN A 66 -7.51 3.32 2.95
N ARG A 67 -8.79 3.36 3.33
CA ARG A 67 -9.19 3.71 4.70
C ARG A 67 -9.73 2.54 5.53
N ASP A 68 -10.30 1.52 4.90
CA ASP A 68 -10.99 0.44 5.61
C ASP A 68 -10.34 -0.92 5.39
N HIS A 69 -9.84 -1.18 4.17
CA HIS A 69 -9.26 -2.46 3.83
C HIS A 69 -7.86 -2.60 4.42
N HIS A 70 -7.70 -3.58 5.31
CA HIS A 70 -6.42 -3.88 5.93
C HIS A 70 -5.64 -4.88 5.07
N HIS A 71 -4.36 -4.60 4.82
CA HIS A 71 -3.55 -5.36 3.88
C HIS A 71 -2.48 -6.15 4.62
N ALA A 72 -2.42 -7.46 4.36
CA ALA A 72 -1.41 -8.34 4.99
C ALA A 72 0.03 -7.91 4.66
N GLY A 73 0.27 -7.41 3.44
CA GLY A 73 1.60 -6.98 2.98
C GLY A 73 2.16 -5.74 3.69
N ILE A 74 1.33 -5.00 4.45
CA ILE A 74 1.74 -3.84 5.23
C ILE A 74 1.33 -3.99 6.71
N GLY A 75 1.42 -5.22 7.23
CA GLY A 75 1.25 -5.46 8.66
C GLY A 75 -0.20 -5.41 9.13
N LEU A 76 -1.17 -5.74 8.27
CA LEU A 76 -2.60 -5.56 8.52
C LEU A 76 -2.91 -4.11 8.91
N MET A 77 -2.38 -3.16 8.14
CA MET A 77 -2.72 -1.73 8.23
C MET A 77 -3.43 -1.32 6.95
N THR A 78 -4.06 -0.16 6.98
CA THR A 78 -4.61 0.47 5.79
C THR A 78 -3.53 1.33 5.10
N PRO A 79 -3.61 1.55 3.77
CA PRO A 79 -2.65 2.39 3.07
C PRO A 79 -2.59 3.81 3.66
N ASP A 80 -3.73 4.35 4.12
CA ASP A 80 -3.81 5.67 4.73
C ASP A 80 -3.00 5.75 6.04
N GLN A 81 -3.11 4.73 6.89
CA GLN A 81 -2.33 4.63 8.14
C GLN A 81 -0.81 4.63 7.86
N VAL A 82 -0.38 3.88 6.85
CA VAL A 82 1.03 3.83 6.47
C VAL A 82 1.47 5.16 5.87
N HIS A 83 0.66 5.76 5.00
CA HIS A 83 0.96 7.02 4.31
C HIS A 83 1.15 8.18 5.30
N TYR A 84 0.30 8.29 6.32
CA TYR A 84 0.38 9.34 7.33
C TYR A 84 1.29 8.98 8.53
N GLY A 85 2.11 7.94 8.43
CA GLY A 85 3.11 7.61 9.44
C GLY A 85 2.56 7.02 10.74
N GLN A 86 1.33 6.52 10.73
CA GLN A 86 0.65 5.99 11.93
C GLN A 86 1.03 4.54 12.25
N ALA A 87 1.96 3.94 11.50
CA ALA A 87 2.30 2.53 11.61
C ALA A 87 2.79 2.12 13.00
N ASP A 88 3.60 2.97 13.66
CA ASP A 88 4.13 2.67 14.99
C ASP A 88 3.04 2.68 16.06
N GLU A 89 2.15 3.67 16.02
CA GLU A 89 1.02 3.80 16.95
C GLU A 89 0.04 2.64 16.79
N VAL A 90 -0.32 2.29 15.55
CA VAL A 90 -1.22 1.17 15.25
C VAL A 90 -0.60 -0.16 15.69
N TYR A 91 0.71 -0.36 15.47
CA TYR A 91 1.41 -1.56 15.90
C TYR A 91 1.42 -1.69 17.43
N ALA A 92 1.76 -0.61 18.14
CA ALA A 92 1.79 -0.60 19.61
C ALA A 92 0.41 -0.88 20.21
N ALA A 93 -0.64 -0.21 19.68
CA ALA A 93 -2.01 -0.45 20.10
C ALA A 93 -2.43 -1.91 19.90
N ARG A 94 -2.06 -2.52 18.78
CA ARG A 94 -2.34 -3.93 18.50
C ARG A 94 -1.59 -4.87 19.46
N GLN A 95 -0.33 -4.58 19.79
CA GLN A 95 0.42 -5.36 20.78
C GLN A 95 -0.29 -5.32 22.15
N THR A 96 -0.76 -4.16 22.60
CA THR A 96 -1.51 -4.04 23.87
C THR A 96 -2.76 -4.94 23.90
N ILE A 97 -3.52 -5.00 22.79
CA ILE A 97 -4.70 -5.87 22.70
C ILE A 97 -4.30 -7.35 22.72
N LEU A 98 -3.24 -7.72 22.01
CA LEU A 98 -2.70 -9.07 21.95
C LEU A 98 -2.18 -9.54 23.31
N ASP A 99 -1.47 -8.67 24.03
CA ASP A 99 -1.02 -8.92 25.39
C ASP A 99 -2.21 -9.16 26.31
N ARG A 100 -3.24 -8.30 26.26
CA ARG A 100 -4.46 -8.47 27.07
C ARG A 100 -5.15 -9.80 26.77
N ALA A 101 -5.26 -10.17 25.50
CA ALA A 101 -5.86 -11.44 25.10
C ALA A 101 -5.07 -12.64 25.62
N PHE A 102 -3.73 -12.57 25.57
CA PHE A 102 -2.85 -13.59 26.13
C PHE A 102 -3.00 -13.73 27.65
N HIS A 103 -3.04 -12.62 28.38
CA HIS A 103 -3.21 -12.65 29.84
C HIS A 103 -4.58 -13.23 30.25
N SER A 104 -5.63 -13.01 29.46
CA SER A 104 -6.97 -13.54 29.77
C SER A 104 -7.14 -15.03 29.46
N ASN A 105 -6.48 -15.56 28.43
CA ASN A 105 -6.64 -16.96 27.98
C ASN A 105 -5.30 -17.52 27.46
N PRO A 106 -4.29 -17.70 28.32
CA PRO A 106 -2.95 -18.08 27.90
C PRO A 106 -2.90 -19.45 27.19
N GLU A 107 -3.77 -20.38 27.56
CA GLU A 107 -3.88 -21.72 26.98
C GLU A 107 -4.30 -21.73 25.50
N ARG A 108 -4.86 -20.62 24.98
CA ARG A 108 -5.16 -20.46 23.55
C ARG A 108 -3.93 -20.15 22.70
N PHE A 109 -2.80 -19.82 23.32
CA PHE A 109 -1.58 -19.38 22.64
C PHE A 109 -0.45 -20.39 22.85
N VAL A 110 0.16 -20.81 21.75
CA VAL A 110 1.19 -21.85 21.77
C VAL A 110 2.56 -21.21 22.06
N LYS A 111 3.18 -21.63 23.17
CA LYS A 111 4.58 -21.35 23.58
C LYS A 111 4.93 -19.91 23.95
N LYS A 112 4.33 -18.88 23.34
CA LYS A 112 4.68 -17.48 23.61
C LYS A 112 3.51 -16.51 23.42
N PRO A 113 3.59 -15.29 23.98
CA PRO A 113 2.67 -14.20 23.66
C PRO A 113 2.63 -13.94 22.14
N PRO A 114 1.44 -13.64 21.58
CA PRO A 114 1.32 -13.29 20.17
C PRO A 114 1.92 -11.91 19.86
N GLU A 115 2.45 -11.76 18.66
CA GLU A 115 3.02 -10.50 18.15
C GLU A 115 2.24 -10.10 16.88
N PRO A 116 1.99 -8.79 16.64
CA PRO A 116 1.41 -8.33 15.40
C PRO A 116 2.32 -8.63 14.20
N PRO A 117 1.74 -8.76 12.98
CA PRO A 117 2.52 -8.80 11.75
C PRO A 117 3.48 -7.63 11.63
N LEU A 118 4.66 -7.87 11.06
CA LEU A 118 5.72 -6.86 10.95
C LEU A 118 5.26 -5.61 10.22
N LYS A 119 5.74 -4.46 10.69
CA LYS A 119 5.52 -3.16 10.05
C LYS A 119 6.18 -3.11 8.67
N PRO A 120 5.59 -2.39 7.70
CA PRO A 120 6.26 -2.15 6.43
C PRO A 120 7.53 -1.30 6.66
N THR A 121 8.62 -1.65 5.99
CA THR A 121 9.89 -0.91 6.07
C THR A 121 10.16 -0.14 4.78
N ALA A 122 10.34 -0.85 3.69
CA ALA A 122 10.53 -0.27 2.36
C ALA A 122 10.07 -1.26 1.28
N ALA A 123 9.56 -0.70 0.18
CA ALA A 123 9.28 -1.44 -1.04
C ALA A 123 10.19 -0.94 -2.17
N TRP A 124 10.72 -1.85 -2.98
CA TRP A 124 11.67 -1.53 -4.03
C TRP A 124 11.24 -2.18 -5.34
N ILE A 125 11.31 -1.44 -6.45
CA ILE A 125 11.33 -2.02 -7.80
C ILE A 125 12.75 -2.50 -8.09
N ASN A 126 13.73 -1.62 -7.81
CA ASN A 126 15.16 -1.89 -7.97
C ASN A 126 15.84 -1.60 -6.62
N PRO A 127 16.05 -2.62 -5.77
CA PRO A 127 16.69 -2.41 -4.47
C PRO A 127 18.16 -2.01 -4.67
N PRO A 128 18.71 -1.15 -3.79
CA PRO A 128 20.12 -0.80 -3.84
C PRO A 128 20.97 -2.07 -3.62
N THR A 129 22.07 -2.20 -4.38
CA THR A 129 23.03 -3.28 -4.18
C THR A 129 23.58 -3.20 -2.75
N LYS A 130 23.40 -4.25 -1.95
CA LYS A 130 24.01 -4.32 -0.61
C LYS A 130 25.52 -4.26 -0.79
N ARG A 131 26.16 -3.15 -0.41
CA ARG A 131 27.62 -3.15 -0.25
C ARG A 131 27.91 -4.10 0.90
N LEU A 132 28.59 -5.21 0.60
CA LEU A 132 29.17 -6.06 1.63
C LEU A 132 30.13 -5.17 2.43
N GLN A 133 29.84 -4.98 3.71
CA GLN A 133 30.81 -4.38 4.61
C GLN A 133 31.97 -5.37 4.72
N ILE A 134 33.06 -5.08 4.01
CA ILE A 134 34.33 -5.73 4.27
C ILE A 134 34.76 -5.20 5.63
N GLN A 135 34.66 -6.03 6.67
CA GLN A 135 35.29 -5.75 7.94
C GLN A 135 36.80 -5.75 7.69
N ALA A 136 37.45 -4.62 8.01
CA ALA A 136 38.90 -4.49 8.04
C ALA A 136 39.47 -5.13 9.30
#